data_AF-A0A859FD51-F1
#
_entry.id   AF-A0A859FD51-F1
#
_cell.length_a   1.000
_cell.length_b   1.000
_cell.length_c   1.000
_cell.angle_alpha   90.00
_cell.angle_beta   90.00
_cell.angle_gamma   90.00
#
_symmetry.space_group_name_H-M   'P 1'
#
loop_
_entity.id
_entity.type
_entity.pdbx_description
1 polymer ?
#
loop_
_entity_poly.entity_id
_entity_poly.type
_entity_poly.pdbx_seq_one_letter_code
_entity_poly.pdbx_strand_id
1 'polypeptide(L)'
;MSTLSWREKLLEHRFVTPFLPNYLKPLDDPTLVNEQTKEFVYEAEEFISDLAALSELPRLNKTFKRSIHGYSYKIKIKAKKIHLEMIDTQKSSSTIKKRLFITMFRRHIKQEGGIGKVADSTIYYQKNGRTSVRNVKRHPAFLSLFYHIHRLDLSISGEDIPDTAVLLEQHDSSKPQPLPEGEDQLALLKNHLADVQTRFASLDPSIEATLYQIKEAVDSYEEEFHLLDVEERHRLKRMILHDIPSTLQTYLSLSSEKQKESLPKIIQSFKNMHSFLLSQSRDLEKTRMDRMNHLLTLNDLRYKQSDNKGTSTSEMMRKHQKQFTDDM
;
A
#
# COMPACT_ATOMS: atom_id res chain seq x y z
N MET A 1 -5.59 -8.91 23.19
CA MET A 1 -5.83 -10.38 23.26
C MET A 1 -7.26 -10.68 22.80
N SER A 2 -7.50 -10.93 21.51
CA SER A 2 -8.75 -11.58 21.09
C SER A 2 -8.62 -13.06 21.42
N THR A 3 -9.40 -13.54 22.38
CA THR A 3 -9.44 -14.94 22.75
C THR A 3 -10.02 -15.72 21.57
N LEU A 4 -9.15 -16.38 20.79
CA LEU A 4 -9.55 -17.45 19.87
C LEU A 4 -10.63 -18.30 20.54
N SER A 5 -11.79 -18.41 19.88
CA SER A 5 -12.84 -19.30 20.37
C SER A 5 -12.24 -20.69 20.54
N TRP A 6 -12.45 -21.33 21.70
CA TRP A 6 -11.90 -22.65 22.02
C TRP A 6 -12.19 -23.69 20.93
N ARG A 7 -13.30 -23.52 20.21
CA ARG A 7 -13.68 -24.32 19.03
C ARG A 7 -12.67 -24.18 17.89
N GLU A 8 -12.19 -22.97 17.63
CA GLU A 8 -11.24 -22.70 16.56
C GLU A 8 -9.84 -23.22 16.87
N LYS A 9 -9.43 -23.27 18.14
CA LYS A 9 -8.18 -23.91 18.59
C LYS A 9 -8.23 -25.44 18.43
N LEU A 10 -9.38 -26.05 18.68
CA LEU A 10 -9.57 -27.50 18.49
C LEU A 10 -9.46 -27.93 17.03
N LEU A 11 -9.95 -27.10 16.10
CA LEU A 11 -9.87 -27.37 14.66
C LEU A 11 -8.44 -27.37 14.11
N GLU A 12 -7.49 -26.75 14.82
CA GLU A 12 -6.07 -26.68 14.45
C GLU A 12 -5.26 -27.90 14.91
N HIS A 13 -5.80 -28.71 15.83
CA HIS A 13 -5.06 -29.85 16.33
C HIS A 13 -4.86 -30.87 15.21
N ARG A 14 -3.62 -31.29 14.97
CA ARG A 14 -3.23 -32.22 13.88
C ARG A 14 -4.06 -33.51 13.83
N PHE A 15 -4.61 -33.94 14.97
CA PHE A 15 -5.46 -35.13 15.08
C PHE A 15 -6.89 -34.91 14.55
N VAL A 16 -7.41 -33.67 14.55
CA VAL A 16 -8.77 -33.34 14.08
C VAL A 16 -8.78 -33.04 12.59
N THR A 17 -7.67 -32.51 12.05
CA THR A 17 -7.51 -32.17 10.63
C THR A 17 -7.90 -33.25 9.62
N PRO A 18 -7.59 -34.55 9.80
CA PRO A 18 -8.01 -35.58 8.85
C PRO A 18 -9.53 -35.75 8.75
N PHE A 19 -10.26 -35.53 9.84
CA PHE A 19 -11.72 -35.65 9.93
C PHE A 19 -12.47 -34.40 9.47
N LEU A 20 -11.76 -33.30 9.21
CA LEU A 20 -12.40 -32.09 8.71
C LEU A 20 -12.90 -32.27 7.27
N PRO A 21 -14.05 -31.70 6.92
CA PRO A 21 -14.44 -31.51 5.53
C PRO A 21 -13.38 -30.73 4.75
N ASN A 22 -13.22 -31.03 3.46
CA ASN A 22 -12.17 -30.43 2.62
C ASN A 22 -12.13 -28.89 2.68
N TYR A 23 -13.28 -28.23 2.69
CA TYR A 23 -13.38 -26.77 2.73
C TYR A 23 -12.96 -26.13 4.07
N LEU A 24 -12.82 -26.91 5.15
CA LEU A 24 -12.31 -26.47 6.45
C LEU A 24 -10.83 -26.82 6.66
N LYS A 25 -10.26 -27.69 5.82
CA LYS A 25 -8.83 -28.04 5.93
C LYS A 25 -7.99 -26.83 5.57
N PRO A 26 -6.99 -26.45 6.37
CA PRO A 26 -6.11 -25.32 6.06
C PRO A 26 -5.35 -25.58 4.76
N LEU A 27 -5.05 -24.52 4.03
CA LEU A 27 -4.12 -24.56 2.91
C LEU A 27 -2.69 -24.72 3.47
N ASP A 28 -2.02 -25.81 3.11
CA ASP A 28 -0.63 -26.12 3.50
C ASP A 28 0.15 -26.64 2.29
N ASP A 29 -0.12 -26.06 1.11
CA ASP A 29 0.52 -26.48 -0.14
C ASP A 29 1.55 -25.44 -0.59
N PRO A 30 2.86 -25.73 -0.45
CA PRO A 30 3.92 -24.77 -0.80
C PRO A 30 3.94 -24.47 -2.31
N THR A 31 3.42 -25.38 -3.15
CA THR A 31 3.36 -25.15 -4.61
C THR A 31 2.38 -24.05 -5.01
N LEU A 32 1.54 -23.62 -4.07
CA LEU A 32 0.61 -22.52 -4.28
C LEU A 32 1.23 -21.17 -3.90
N VAL A 33 2.38 -21.13 -3.22
CA VAL A 33 3.09 -19.90 -2.81
C VAL A 33 4.11 -19.51 -3.88
N ASN A 34 3.61 -19.23 -5.08
CA ASN A 34 4.44 -18.81 -6.21
C ASN A 34 4.27 -17.30 -6.45
N GLU A 35 5.17 -16.72 -7.24
CA GLU A 35 5.11 -15.30 -7.66
C GLU A 35 3.77 -14.94 -8.29
N GLN A 36 3.24 -15.79 -9.16
CA GLN A 36 1.92 -15.62 -9.79
C GLN A 36 0.76 -15.57 -8.79
N THR A 37 0.86 -16.30 -7.67
CA THR A 37 -0.14 -16.21 -6.59
C THR A 37 -0.01 -14.90 -5.84
N LYS A 38 1.20 -14.37 -5.67
CA LYS A 38 1.42 -13.06 -5.06
C LYS A 38 0.84 -11.96 -5.95
N GLU A 39 1.09 -11.98 -7.25
CA GLU A 39 0.48 -11.07 -8.22
C GLU A 39 -1.04 -11.15 -8.20
N PHE A 40 -1.59 -12.38 -8.19
CA PHE A 40 -3.03 -12.62 -8.12
C PHE A 40 -3.69 -12.02 -6.87
N VAL A 41 -3.00 -12.06 -5.73
CA VAL A 41 -3.48 -11.46 -4.49
C VAL A 41 -3.31 -9.94 -4.52
N TYR A 42 -2.14 -9.45 -4.95
CA TYR A 42 -1.80 -8.03 -5.01
C TYR A 42 -2.77 -7.22 -5.89
N GLU A 43 -3.06 -7.73 -7.09
CA GLU A 43 -4.02 -7.10 -8.02
C GLU A 43 -5.44 -7.05 -7.44
N ALA A 44 -5.80 -8.01 -6.60
CA ALA A 44 -7.07 -7.97 -5.88
C ALA A 44 -7.05 -6.97 -4.71
N GLU A 45 -5.92 -6.82 -4.00
CA GLU A 45 -5.76 -5.80 -2.95
C GLU A 45 -5.89 -4.39 -3.51
N GLU A 46 -5.26 -4.13 -4.67
CA GLU A 46 -5.39 -2.87 -5.40
C GLU A 46 -6.85 -2.63 -5.78
N PHE A 47 -7.49 -3.61 -6.42
CA PHE A 47 -8.89 -3.50 -6.82
C PHE A 47 -9.83 -3.23 -5.64
N ILE A 48 -9.61 -3.85 -4.48
CA ILE A 48 -10.41 -3.59 -3.27
C ILE A 48 -10.12 -2.18 -2.72
N SER A 49 -8.86 -1.74 -2.77
CA SER A 49 -8.44 -0.42 -2.28
C SER A 49 -9.00 0.71 -3.12
N ASP A 50 -8.98 0.58 -4.45
CA ASP A 50 -9.61 1.53 -5.38
C ASP A 50 -11.10 1.67 -5.08
N LEU A 51 -11.78 0.55 -4.83
CA LEU A 51 -13.19 0.56 -4.49
C LEU A 51 -13.48 1.22 -3.14
N ALA A 52 -12.58 1.10 -2.17
CA ALA A 52 -12.71 1.79 -0.90
C ALA A 52 -12.55 3.30 -1.11
N ALA A 53 -11.53 3.74 -1.85
CA ALA A 53 -11.30 5.16 -2.15
C ALA A 53 -12.45 5.82 -2.92
N LEU A 54 -13.09 5.09 -3.83
CA LEU A 54 -14.22 5.60 -4.62
C LEU A 54 -15.55 5.70 -3.85
N SER A 55 -15.62 5.21 -2.60
CA SER A 55 -16.92 4.89 -2.00
C SER A 55 -17.66 6.03 -1.31
N GLU A 56 -18.07 7.04 -2.09
CA GLU A 56 -19.37 7.70 -1.89
C GLU A 56 -20.45 6.83 -2.55
N LEU A 57 -20.82 5.69 -1.96
CA LEU A 57 -21.78 4.76 -2.57
C LEU A 57 -23.19 4.91 -1.97
N PRO A 58 -24.07 5.77 -2.54
CA PRO A 58 -25.42 6.04 -2.00
C PRO A 58 -26.43 4.89 -2.16
N ARG A 59 -26.04 3.74 -2.74
CA ARG A 59 -26.94 2.60 -2.95
C ARG A 59 -26.28 1.29 -2.55
N LEU A 60 -26.78 0.69 -1.47
CA LEU A 60 -26.47 -0.68 -1.05
C LEU A 60 -26.89 -1.67 -2.16
N ASN A 61 -26.06 -2.69 -2.39
CA ASN A 61 -26.18 -3.71 -3.45
C ASN A 61 -25.56 -3.32 -4.80
N LYS A 62 -24.23 -3.39 -4.87
CA LYS A 62 -23.48 -3.25 -6.14
C LYS A 62 -22.54 -4.42 -6.36
N THR A 63 -22.29 -4.71 -7.63
CA THR A 63 -21.30 -5.70 -8.05
C THR A 63 -20.26 -5.01 -8.92
N PHE A 64 -19.01 -5.03 -8.48
CA PHE A 64 -17.87 -4.53 -9.22
C PHE A 64 -17.14 -5.71 -9.84
N LYS A 65 -16.66 -5.54 -11.08
CA LYS A 65 -15.90 -6.55 -11.81
C LYS A 65 -14.69 -5.88 -12.44
N ARG A 66 -13.51 -6.48 -12.30
CA ARG A 66 -12.26 -6.09 -12.97
C ARG A 66 -11.64 -7.34 -13.58
N SER A 67 -11.11 -7.22 -14.80
CA SER A 67 -10.34 -8.30 -15.42
C SER A 67 -9.03 -7.73 -15.91
N ILE A 68 -7.92 -8.30 -15.45
CA ILE A 68 -6.58 -7.82 -15.76
C ILE A 68 -5.60 -8.99 -15.74
N HIS A 69 -4.60 -9.00 -16.62
CA HIS A 69 -3.53 -10.02 -16.64
C HIS A 69 -4.00 -11.50 -16.65
N GLY A 70 -5.19 -11.78 -17.20
CA GLY A 70 -5.75 -13.15 -17.18
C GLY A 70 -6.40 -13.55 -15.86
N TYR A 71 -6.61 -12.61 -14.94
CA TYR A 71 -7.38 -12.76 -13.71
C TYR A 71 -8.73 -12.04 -13.83
N SER A 72 -9.73 -12.56 -13.13
CA SER A 72 -11.06 -11.94 -13.02
C SER A 72 -11.43 -11.78 -11.56
N TYR A 73 -11.66 -10.53 -11.16
CA TYR A 73 -12.04 -10.14 -9.81
C TYR A 73 -13.46 -9.63 -9.79
N LYS A 74 -14.22 -10.03 -8.79
CA LYS A 74 -15.62 -9.65 -8.64
C LYS A 74 -16.00 -9.47 -7.19
N ILE A 75 -16.42 -8.26 -6.84
CA ILE A 75 -16.82 -7.89 -5.48
C ILE A 75 -18.30 -7.57 -5.50
N LYS A 76 -19.09 -8.37 -4.77
CA LYS A 76 -20.51 -8.14 -4.54
C LYS A 76 -20.68 -7.57 -3.13
N ILE A 77 -21.01 -6.29 -3.04
CA ILE A 77 -21.39 -5.64 -1.79
C ILE A 77 -22.89 -5.79 -1.64
N LYS A 78 -23.34 -6.54 -0.65
CA LYS A 78 -24.76 -6.63 -0.26
C LYS A 78 -24.97 -5.98 1.09
N ALA A 79 -26.21 -5.66 1.43
CA ALA A 79 -26.55 -5.11 2.75
C ALA A 79 -26.04 -5.95 3.94
N LYS A 80 -26.03 -7.29 3.83
CA LYS A 80 -25.61 -8.17 4.94
C LYS A 80 -24.18 -8.69 4.84
N LYS A 81 -23.61 -8.75 3.63
CA LYS A 81 -22.37 -9.48 3.35
C LYS A 81 -21.59 -8.83 2.21
N ILE A 82 -20.27 -8.91 2.28
CA ILE A 82 -19.37 -8.64 1.17
C ILE A 82 -18.86 -9.98 0.66
N HIS A 83 -18.91 -10.18 -0.66
CA HIS A 83 -18.46 -11.40 -1.31
C HIS A 83 -17.45 -11.07 -2.39
N LEU A 84 -16.21 -11.54 -2.19
CA LEU A 84 -15.10 -11.47 -3.12
C LEU A 84 -14.96 -12.81 -3.85
N GLU A 85 -14.95 -12.73 -5.16
CA GLU A 85 -14.73 -13.84 -6.08
C GLU A 85 -13.51 -13.49 -6.93
N MET A 86 -12.45 -14.29 -6.85
CA MET A 86 -11.22 -14.13 -7.63
C MET A 86 -11.02 -15.40 -8.44
N ILE A 87 -10.92 -15.27 -9.75
CA ILE A 87 -10.83 -16.40 -10.67
C ILE A 87 -9.58 -16.23 -11.53
N ASP A 88 -8.75 -17.26 -11.50
CA ASP A 88 -7.68 -17.44 -12.43
C ASP A 88 -8.23 -17.99 -13.76
N THR A 89 -8.12 -17.22 -14.84
CA THR A 89 -8.70 -17.60 -16.13
C THR A 89 -7.73 -18.46 -16.95
N GLN A 90 -8.21 -19.01 -18.07
CA GLN A 90 -7.36 -19.78 -18.98
C GLN A 90 -6.21 -18.94 -19.56
N LYS A 91 -6.35 -17.61 -19.62
CA LYS A 91 -5.36 -16.70 -20.21
C LYS A 91 -4.18 -16.39 -19.31
N SER A 92 -4.23 -16.72 -18.02
CA SER A 92 -3.11 -16.44 -17.12
C SER A 92 -1.92 -17.37 -17.36
N SER A 93 -0.73 -16.91 -17.02
CA SER A 93 0.51 -17.69 -17.04
C SER A 93 0.59 -18.76 -15.94
N SER A 94 -0.41 -18.82 -15.04
CA SER A 94 -0.40 -19.69 -13.88
C SER A 94 -0.43 -21.18 -14.22
N THR A 95 0.55 -21.94 -13.71
CA THR A 95 0.62 -23.41 -13.86
C THR A 95 -0.54 -24.10 -13.15
N ILE A 96 -0.94 -23.57 -11.99
CA ILE A 96 -2.04 -24.08 -11.18
C ILE A 96 -3.16 -23.05 -11.20
N LYS A 97 -4.26 -23.38 -11.90
CA LYS A 97 -5.46 -22.54 -11.95
C LYS A 97 -6.18 -22.54 -10.61
N LYS A 98 -6.56 -21.35 -10.15
CA LYS A 98 -7.09 -21.09 -8.81
C LYS A 98 -8.43 -20.36 -8.86
N ARG A 99 -9.31 -20.61 -7.90
CA ARG A 99 -10.51 -19.82 -7.67
C ARG A 99 -10.67 -19.58 -6.18
N LEU A 100 -10.73 -18.32 -5.77
CA LEU A 100 -10.86 -17.90 -4.38
C LEU A 100 -12.24 -17.32 -4.15
N PHE A 101 -12.89 -17.74 -3.06
CA PHE A 101 -14.13 -17.17 -2.58
C PHE A 101 -13.95 -16.74 -1.13
N ILE A 102 -14.12 -15.45 -0.87
CA ILE A 102 -14.14 -14.90 0.49
C ILE A 102 -15.49 -14.22 0.69
N THR A 103 -16.21 -14.66 1.72
CA THR A 103 -17.48 -14.05 2.13
C THR A 103 -17.37 -13.59 3.56
N MET A 104 -17.57 -12.30 3.81
CA MET A 104 -17.58 -11.71 5.14
C MET A 104 -18.94 -11.10 5.42
N PHE A 105 -19.42 -11.23 6.65
CA PHE A 105 -20.54 -10.44 7.15
C PHE A 105 -20.09 -8.98 7.29
N ARG A 106 -21.00 -8.03 7.04
CA ARG A 106 -20.72 -6.63 7.36
C ARG A 106 -20.59 -6.46 8.88
N ARG A 107 -19.73 -5.56 9.32
CA ARG A 107 -19.38 -5.36 10.74
C ARG A 107 -20.61 -5.10 11.61
N HIS A 108 -21.52 -4.24 11.15
CA HIS A 108 -22.77 -3.91 11.85
C HIS A 108 -23.77 -5.08 11.96
N ILE A 109 -23.59 -6.16 11.19
CA ILE A 109 -24.46 -7.34 11.22
C ILE A 109 -23.91 -8.39 12.19
N LYS A 110 -22.66 -8.79 12.01
CA LYS A 110 -21.96 -9.78 12.84
C LYS A 110 -20.47 -9.47 12.82
N GLN A 111 -19.89 -9.26 14.00
CA GLN A 111 -18.46 -9.04 14.16
C GLN A 111 -17.80 -10.08 15.06
N GLU A 112 -16.53 -10.33 14.81
CA GLU A 112 -15.65 -11.19 15.59
C GLU A 112 -14.30 -10.47 15.70
N GLY A 113 -13.92 -10.02 16.91
CA GLY A 113 -12.68 -9.26 17.12
C GLY A 113 -12.64 -7.88 16.45
N GLY A 114 -13.79 -7.21 16.26
CA GLY A 114 -13.86 -5.87 15.64
C GLY A 114 -13.94 -5.88 14.09
N ILE A 115 -13.75 -7.03 13.45
CA ILE A 115 -13.95 -7.22 12.01
C ILE A 115 -15.25 -7.98 11.76
N GLY A 116 -15.87 -7.75 10.59
CA GLY A 116 -16.98 -8.56 10.11
C GLY A 116 -16.67 -10.05 10.09
N LYS A 117 -17.54 -10.88 10.65
CA LYS A 117 -17.31 -12.32 10.78
C LYS A 117 -17.09 -12.97 9.41
N VAL A 118 -16.04 -13.78 9.26
CA VAL A 118 -15.80 -14.57 8.03
C VAL A 118 -16.85 -15.69 7.95
N ALA A 119 -17.65 -15.67 6.89
CA ALA A 119 -18.65 -16.70 6.61
C ALA A 119 -18.07 -17.85 5.78
N ASP A 120 -17.21 -17.53 4.81
CA ASP A 120 -16.54 -18.49 3.94
C ASP A 120 -15.21 -17.90 3.44
N SER A 121 -14.21 -18.74 3.22
CA SER A 121 -12.86 -18.37 2.81
C SER A 121 -12.17 -19.57 2.17
N THR A 122 -12.64 -19.96 1.00
CA THR A 122 -12.24 -21.19 0.32
C THR A 122 -11.48 -20.92 -0.98
N ILE A 123 -10.42 -21.69 -1.20
CA ILE A 123 -9.68 -21.75 -2.45
C ILE A 123 -9.88 -23.09 -3.11
N TYR A 124 -10.16 -23.06 -4.41
CA TYR A 124 -10.24 -24.20 -5.30
C TYR A 124 -9.02 -24.16 -6.20
N TYR A 125 -8.28 -25.26 -6.27
CA TYR A 125 -7.15 -25.37 -7.18
C TYR A 125 -7.02 -26.81 -7.69
N GLN A 126 -6.48 -26.97 -8.90
CA GLN A 126 -6.28 -28.28 -9.51
C GLN A 126 -4.81 -28.65 -9.49
N LYS A 127 -4.49 -29.81 -8.91
CA LYS A 127 -3.13 -30.36 -8.83
C LYS A 127 -3.16 -31.83 -9.22
N ASN A 128 -2.32 -32.23 -10.17
CA ASN A 128 -2.22 -33.61 -10.65
C ASN A 128 -3.58 -34.22 -11.04
N GLY A 129 -4.40 -33.46 -11.77
CA GLY A 129 -5.73 -33.90 -12.21
C GLY A 129 -6.82 -33.90 -11.12
N ARG A 130 -6.49 -33.61 -9.86
CA ARG A 130 -7.45 -33.57 -8.75
C ARG A 130 -7.74 -32.14 -8.31
N THR A 131 -9.01 -31.82 -8.14
CA THR A 131 -9.45 -30.54 -7.55
C THR A 131 -9.40 -30.63 -6.03
N SER A 132 -8.64 -29.73 -5.42
CA SER A 132 -8.59 -29.57 -3.96
C SER A 132 -9.32 -28.30 -3.56
N VAL A 133 -10.06 -28.39 -2.46
CA VAL A 133 -10.70 -27.25 -1.80
C VAL A 133 -10.03 -27.10 -0.44
N ARG A 134 -9.58 -25.90 -0.10
CA ARG A 134 -8.91 -25.59 1.18
C ARG A 134 -9.37 -24.25 1.73
N ASN A 135 -9.23 -24.09 3.04
CA ASN A 135 -9.52 -22.84 3.72
C ASN A 135 -8.29 -21.92 3.70
N VAL A 136 -8.50 -20.63 3.40
CA VAL A 136 -7.45 -19.60 3.35
C VAL A 136 -7.51 -18.58 4.49
N LYS A 137 -8.46 -18.69 5.43
CA LYS A 137 -8.69 -17.73 6.52
C LYS A 137 -7.41 -17.34 7.27
N ARG A 138 -6.52 -18.31 7.47
CA ARG A 138 -5.28 -18.19 8.25
C ARG A 138 -4.01 -18.27 7.40
N HIS A 139 -4.15 -18.38 6.08
CA HIS A 139 -3.00 -18.56 5.22
C HIS A 139 -2.30 -17.19 5.01
N PRO A 140 -0.98 -17.07 5.27
CA PRO A 140 -0.28 -15.78 5.25
C PRO A 140 -0.45 -15.02 3.94
N ALA A 141 -0.39 -15.72 2.80
CA ALA A 141 -0.50 -15.10 1.48
C ALA A 141 -1.88 -14.48 1.16
N PHE A 142 -2.93 -14.79 1.93
CA PHE A 142 -4.29 -14.27 1.68
C PHE A 142 -4.81 -13.40 2.83
N LEU A 143 -4.01 -13.21 3.89
CA LEU A 143 -4.45 -12.58 5.12
C LEU A 143 -4.73 -11.09 4.91
N SER A 144 -3.92 -10.43 4.08
CA SER A 144 -4.09 -9.05 3.61
C SER A 144 -5.45 -8.79 2.96
N LEU A 145 -5.99 -9.73 2.18
CA LEU A 145 -7.31 -9.57 1.54
C LEU A 145 -8.42 -9.32 2.57
N PHE A 146 -8.38 -9.97 3.73
CA PHE A 146 -9.38 -9.76 4.79
C PHE A 146 -9.29 -8.34 5.36
N TYR A 147 -8.08 -7.79 5.46
CA TYR A 147 -7.86 -6.41 5.88
C TYR A 147 -8.42 -5.41 4.86
N HIS A 148 -8.14 -5.61 3.57
CA HIS A 148 -8.68 -4.73 2.52
C HIS A 148 -10.21 -4.81 2.43
N ILE A 149 -10.81 -6.00 2.58
CA ILE A 149 -12.27 -6.16 2.64
C ILE A 149 -12.85 -5.43 3.87
N HIS A 150 -12.15 -5.47 5.00
CA HIS A 150 -12.57 -4.73 6.19
C HIS A 150 -12.53 -3.23 5.97
N ARG A 151 -11.45 -2.69 5.39
CA ARG A 151 -11.35 -1.26 5.03
C ARG A 151 -12.46 -0.84 4.07
N LEU A 152 -12.76 -1.67 3.08
CA LEU A 152 -13.89 -1.45 2.17
C LEU A 152 -15.21 -1.38 2.95
N ASP A 153 -15.45 -2.27 3.92
CA ASP A 153 -16.67 -2.24 4.73
C ASP A 153 -16.80 -0.97 5.60
N LEU A 154 -15.70 -0.49 6.16
CA LEU A 154 -15.65 0.77 6.91
C LEU A 154 -15.96 1.97 6.01
N SER A 155 -15.31 2.03 4.84
CA SER A 155 -15.49 3.10 3.88
C SER A 155 -16.93 3.16 3.35
N ILE A 156 -17.55 2.02 3.04
CA ILE A 156 -18.98 1.95 2.67
C ILE A 156 -19.89 2.39 3.82
N SER A 157 -19.47 2.24 5.08
CA SER A 157 -20.25 2.64 6.25
C SER A 157 -20.06 4.13 6.61
N GLY A 158 -19.17 4.84 5.91
CA GLY A 158 -18.84 6.24 6.21
C GLY A 158 -18.15 6.42 7.56
N GLU A 159 -17.54 5.36 8.07
CA GLU A 159 -16.79 5.40 9.31
C GLU A 159 -15.32 5.65 9.02
N ASP A 160 -14.72 6.55 9.79
CA ASP A 160 -13.28 6.80 9.75
C ASP A 160 -12.53 5.50 10.03
N ILE A 161 -11.47 5.28 9.28
CA ILE A 161 -10.58 4.14 9.46
C ILE A 161 -9.93 4.33 10.84
N PRO A 162 -10.24 3.52 11.86
CA PRO A 162 -9.57 3.68 13.14
C PRO A 162 -8.08 3.40 12.96
N ASP A 163 -7.23 4.27 13.50
CA ASP A 163 -5.75 4.22 13.49
C ASP A 163 -5.16 2.95 14.16
N THR A 164 -6.02 2.01 14.54
CA THR A 164 -5.64 0.80 15.22
C THR A 164 -5.27 -0.29 14.23
N ALA A 165 -3.96 -0.42 14.00
CA ALA A 165 -3.24 -1.58 13.51
C ALA A 165 -3.43 -2.85 14.40
N VAL A 166 -4.65 -3.20 14.80
CA VAL A 166 -4.85 -4.19 15.87
C VAL A 166 -4.99 -5.63 15.37
N LEU A 167 -5.01 -5.92 14.07
CA LEU A 167 -5.35 -7.28 13.61
C LEU A 167 -4.32 -8.00 12.73
N LEU A 168 -3.15 -7.40 12.50
CA LEU A 168 -2.01 -8.10 11.87
C LEU A 168 -0.93 -8.54 12.87
N GLU A 169 -1.04 -8.17 14.15
CA GLU A 169 0.05 -8.32 15.13
C GLU A 169 0.18 -9.72 15.77
N GLN A 170 -0.54 -10.74 15.31
CA GLN A 170 -0.57 -12.03 16.02
C GLN A 170 0.30 -13.14 15.42
N HIS A 171 1.11 -12.91 14.39
CA HIS A 171 1.95 -13.99 13.83
C HIS A 171 3.41 -13.71 13.49
N ASP A 172 3.95 -12.50 13.71
CA ASP A 172 5.40 -12.30 13.57
C ASP A 172 5.99 -11.58 14.78
N SER A 173 6.86 -12.30 15.50
CA SER A 173 7.74 -11.83 16.56
C SER A 173 8.91 -11.00 16.02
N SER A 174 8.59 -9.98 15.24
CA SER A 174 9.52 -8.93 14.80
C SER A 174 8.71 -7.69 14.41
N LYS A 175 8.24 -6.91 15.39
CA LYS A 175 7.54 -5.65 15.12
C LYS A 175 8.53 -4.51 14.85
N PRO A 176 8.40 -3.79 13.73
CA PRO A 176 8.60 -2.34 13.71
C PRO A 176 7.40 -1.65 14.41
N GLN A 177 7.69 -0.63 15.22
CA GLN A 177 6.66 0.17 15.89
C GLN A 177 5.77 0.93 14.88
N PRO A 178 4.47 1.18 15.20
CA PRO A 178 3.66 2.12 14.43
C PRO A 178 4.16 3.54 14.72
N LEU A 179 4.53 4.26 13.66
CA LEU A 179 5.05 5.62 13.71
C LEU A 179 3.96 6.58 13.21
N PRO A 180 3.86 7.81 13.76
CA PRO A 180 2.81 8.77 13.43
C PRO A 180 2.91 9.21 11.96
N GLU A 181 1.80 9.69 11.38
CA GLU A 181 1.79 10.26 10.03
C GLU A 181 2.33 11.71 10.04
N GLY A 182 3.22 12.05 9.08
CA GLY A 182 3.75 13.41 8.88
C GLY A 182 5.25 13.58 9.14
N GLU A 183 5.68 14.78 9.55
CA GLU A 183 7.09 15.12 9.88
C GLU A 183 7.70 14.17 10.93
N ASP A 184 6.88 13.68 11.85
CA ASP A 184 7.26 12.66 12.84
C ASP A 184 7.74 11.36 12.18
N GLN A 185 7.16 10.98 11.04
CA GLN A 185 7.52 9.75 10.34
C GLN A 185 8.94 9.81 9.77
N LEU A 186 9.33 10.95 9.20
CA LEU A 186 10.68 11.14 8.69
C LEU A 186 11.69 11.18 9.84
N ALA A 187 11.39 11.88 10.93
CA ALA A 187 12.25 11.90 12.12
C ALA A 187 12.51 10.48 12.63
N LEU A 188 11.51 9.61 12.61
CA LEU A 188 11.64 8.23 13.05
C LEU A 188 12.44 7.36 12.06
N LEU A 189 12.32 7.61 10.75
CA LEU A 189 13.17 6.99 9.73
C LEU A 189 14.64 7.43 9.88
N LYS A 190 14.89 8.72 10.11
CA LYS A 190 16.23 9.27 10.38
C LYS A 190 16.84 8.62 11.64
N ASN A 191 16.06 8.51 12.71
CA ASN A 191 16.48 7.86 13.95
C ASN A 191 16.82 6.38 13.74
N HIS A 192 15.99 5.65 12.98
CA HIS A 192 16.26 4.26 12.64
C HIS A 192 17.52 4.10 11.79
N LEU A 193 17.72 4.98 10.80
CA LEU A 193 18.91 4.94 9.96
C LEU A 193 20.18 5.25 10.76
N ALA A 194 20.11 6.19 11.70
CA ALA A 194 21.20 6.47 12.64
C ALA A 194 21.50 5.27 13.56
N ASP A 195 20.47 4.60 14.09
CA ASP A 195 20.62 3.38 14.88
C ASP A 195 21.27 2.26 14.05
N VAL A 196 20.83 2.05 12.81
CA VAL A 196 21.45 1.11 11.87
C VAL A 196 22.94 1.46 11.64
N GLN A 197 23.28 2.72 11.36
CA GLN A 197 24.67 3.15 11.21
C GLN A 197 25.50 2.82 12.45
N THR A 198 25.00 3.12 13.65
CA THR A 198 25.74 2.84 14.90
C THR A 198 25.92 1.34 15.16
N ARG A 199 24.88 0.53 14.91
CA ARG A 199 24.93 -0.93 15.09
C ARG A 199 25.92 -1.62 14.14
N PHE A 200 26.14 -1.02 12.98
CA PHE A 200 26.92 -1.60 11.89
C PHE A 200 28.22 -0.82 11.59
N ALA A 201 28.62 0.14 12.44
CA ALA A 201 29.79 0.99 12.24
C ALA A 201 31.12 0.20 12.12
N SER A 202 31.21 -1.00 12.69
CA SER A 202 32.43 -1.80 12.72
C SER A 202 32.57 -2.82 11.58
N LEU A 203 31.72 -2.77 10.54
CA LEU A 203 31.66 -3.78 9.47
C LEU A 203 32.76 -3.59 8.41
N ASP A 204 32.65 -2.53 7.61
CA ASP A 204 33.57 -2.18 6.51
C ASP A 204 33.44 -0.68 6.22
N PRO A 205 34.55 0.07 6.05
CA PRO A 205 34.52 1.51 5.81
C PRO A 205 33.73 1.91 4.55
N SER A 206 33.69 1.04 3.53
CA SER A 206 32.97 1.30 2.28
C SER A 206 31.47 1.17 2.47
N ILE A 207 31.03 0.22 3.30
CA ILE A 207 29.62 0.09 3.70
C ILE A 207 29.21 1.32 4.52
N GLU A 208 30.01 1.71 5.49
CA GLU A 208 29.77 2.89 6.32
C GLU A 208 29.65 4.17 5.48
N ALA A 209 30.58 4.39 4.54
CA ALA A 209 30.54 5.54 3.64
C ALA A 209 29.27 5.59 2.79
N THR A 210 28.78 4.44 2.29
CA THR A 210 27.53 4.40 1.51
C THR A 210 26.28 4.60 2.38
N LEU A 211 26.27 4.09 3.61
CA LEU A 211 25.19 4.36 4.57
C LEU A 211 25.15 5.85 4.97
N TYR A 212 26.32 6.49 5.08
CA TYR A 212 26.41 7.92 5.33
C TYR A 212 25.81 8.75 4.19
N GLN A 213 26.12 8.40 2.93
CA GLN A 213 25.52 9.03 1.74
C GLN A 213 23.99 8.85 1.69
N ILE A 214 23.50 7.65 2.01
CA ILE A 214 22.05 7.41 2.09
C ILE A 214 21.43 8.31 3.16
N LYS A 215 22.07 8.47 4.32
CA LYS A 215 21.57 9.35 5.38
C LYS A 215 21.50 10.81 4.96
N GLU A 216 22.55 11.35 4.34
CA GLU A 216 22.53 12.72 3.84
C GLU A 216 21.41 12.93 2.81
N ALA A 217 21.20 11.97 1.92
CA ALA A 217 20.10 12.02 0.94
C ALA A 217 18.71 11.89 1.61
N VAL A 218 18.58 11.18 2.73
CA VAL A 218 17.34 11.15 3.51
C VAL A 218 17.12 12.47 4.25
N ASP A 219 18.21 13.10 4.71
CA ASP A 219 18.15 14.36 5.43
C ASP A 219 17.64 15.51 4.56
N SER A 220 17.89 15.48 3.24
CA SER A 220 17.37 16.50 2.32
C SER A 220 15.84 16.50 2.13
N TYR A 221 15.11 15.51 2.65
CA TYR A 221 13.64 15.46 2.57
C TYR A 221 12.92 16.17 3.72
N GLU A 222 13.64 16.83 4.63
CA GLU A 222 13.10 17.34 5.91
C GLU A 222 11.86 18.22 5.75
N GLU A 223 11.86 19.15 4.80
CA GLU A 223 10.75 20.09 4.60
C GLU A 223 9.63 19.52 3.70
N GLU A 224 9.88 18.41 2.99
CA GLU A 224 9.11 18.03 1.79
C GLU A 224 8.68 16.57 1.75
N PHE A 225 8.92 15.81 2.81
CA PHE A 225 8.50 14.41 2.91
C PHE A 225 6.99 14.22 2.66
N HIS A 226 6.17 15.22 2.98
CA HIS A 226 4.73 15.21 2.73
C HIS A 226 4.34 15.33 1.24
N LEU A 227 5.24 15.87 0.39
CA LEU A 227 5.04 16.03 -1.05
C LEU A 227 5.35 14.77 -1.86
N LEU A 228 6.11 13.82 -1.27
CA LEU A 228 6.36 12.52 -1.88
C LEU A 228 5.05 11.75 -2.06
N ASP A 229 4.92 11.04 -3.18
CA ASP A 229 3.76 10.20 -3.42
C ASP A 229 3.70 9.03 -2.41
N VAL A 230 2.50 8.46 -2.24
CA VAL A 230 2.27 7.36 -1.30
C VAL A 230 3.20 6.16 -1.59
N GLU A 231 3.46 5.89 -2.87
CA GLU A 231 4.38 4.85 -3.32
C GLU A 231 5.84 5.18 -2.96
N GLU A 232 6.26 6.42 -3.16
CA GLU A 232 7.62 6.90 -2.89
C GLU A 232 7.94 6.87 -1.39
N ARG A 233 7.02 7.35 -0.56
CA ARG A 233 7.12 7.26 0.91
C ARG A 233 7.19 5.80 1.37
N HIS A 234 6.43 4.90 0.74
CA HIS A 234 6.48 3.48 1.07
C HIS A 234 7.82 2.85 0.70
N ARG A 235 8.35 3.14 -0.50
CA ARG A 235 9.66 2.64 -0.95
C ARG A 235 10.78 3.12 -0.02
N LEU A 236 10.78 4.40 0.34
CA LEU A 236 11.72 4.99 1.30
C LEU A 236 11.65 4.30 2.67
N LYS A 237 10.43 4.11 3.21
CA LYS A 237 10.20 3.42 4.49
C LYS A 237 10.71 1.98 4.46
N ARG A 238 10.38 1.23 3.41
CA ARG A 238 10.79 -0.17 3.25
C ARG A 238 12.31 -0.29 3.16
N MET A 239 12.94 0.61 2.41
CA MET A 239 14.38 0.61 2.23
C MET A 239 15.12 0.80 3.56
N ILE A 240 14.69 1.78 4.36
CA ILE A 240 15.34 2.12 5.64
C ILE A 240 15.03 1.10 6.74
N LEU A 241 13.77 0.68 6.88
CA LEU A 241 13.34 -0.18 8.00
C LEU A 241 13.60 -1.67 7.76
N HIS A 242 13.68 -2.10 6.50
CA HIS A 242 13.74 -3.52 6.16
C HIS A 242 14.92 -3.86 5.26
N ASP A 243 15.02 -3.25 4.08
CA ASP A 243 15.96 -3.73 3.06
C ASP A 243 17.43 -3.53 3.49
N ILE A 244 17.78 -2.34 4.01
CA ILE A 244 19.14 -2.04 4.50
C ILE A 244 19.49 -2.94 5.72
N PRO A 245 18.69 -2.98 6.81
CA PRO A 245 18.99 -3.84 7.95
C PRO A 245 19.08 -5.32 7.59
N SER A 246 18.16 -5.82 6.76
CA SER A 246 18.14 -7.24 6.35
C SER A 246 19.35 -7.60 5.52
N THR A 247 19.79 -6.70 4.62
CA THR A 247 20.98 -6.91 3.80
C THR A 247 22.24 -6.98 4.67
N LEU A 248 22.38 -6.07 5.64
CA LEU A 248 23.51 -6.05 6.57
C LEU A 248 23.52 -7.27 7.52
N GLN A 249 22.35 -7.63 8.04
CA GLN A 249 22.21 -8.80 8.92
C GLN A 249 22.50 -10.11 8.16
N THR A 250 22.02 -10.22 6.92
CA THR A 250 22.32 -11.38 6.06
C THR A 250 23.80 -11.44 5.75
N TYR A 251 24.43 -10.32 5.41
CA TYR A 251 25.87 -10.25 5.17
C TYR A 251 26.69 -10.76 6.36
N LEU A 252 26.35 -10.33 7.58
CA LEU A 252 26.99 -10.80 8.80
C LEU A 252 26.82 -12.30 9.05
N SER A 253 25.71 -12.89 8.59
CA SER A 253 25.46 -14.33 8.73
C SER A 253 26.23 -15.21 7.74
N LEU A 254 26.86 -14.62 6.72
CA LEU A 254 27.64 -15.36 5.72
C LEU A 254 29.01 -15.76 6.27
N SER A 255 29.60 -16.82 5.70
CA SER A 255 31.00 -17.18 5.97
C SER A 255 31.96 -16.10 5.44
N SER A 256 33.16 -16.00 6.02
CA SER A 256 34.16 -14.97 5.67
C SER A 256 34.55 -14.97 4.17
N GLU A 257 34.60 -16.14 3.53
CA GLU A 257 34.81 -16.25 2.08
C GLU A 257 33.64 -15.67 1.29
N LYS A 258 32.40 -15.99 1.69
CA LYS A 258 31.18 -15.48 1.05
C LYS A 258 30.96 -14.00 1.31
N GLN A 259 31.43 -13.48 2.44
CA GLN A 259 31.44 -12.05 2.74
C GLN A 259 32.36 -11.29 1.77
N LYS A 260 33.56 -11.80 1.49
CA LYS A 260 34.46 -11.17 0.49
C LYS A 260 33.86 -11.15 -0.92
N GLU A 261 33.19 -12.22 -1.32
CA GLU A 261 32.52 -12.30 -2.62
C GLU A 261 31.27 -11.40 -2.73
N SER A 262 30.54 -11.21 -1.63
CA SER A 262 29.27 -10.48 -1.61
C SER A 262 29.41 -8.98 -1.33
N LEU A 263 30.51 -8.55 -0.70
CA LEU A 263 30.83 -7.16 -0.40
C LEU A 263 30.63 -6.20 -1.60
N PRO A 264 31.20 -6.43 -2.80
CA PRO A 264 31.01 -5.51 -3.92
C PRO A 264 29.55 -5.43 -4.39
N LYS A 265 28.77 -6.51 -4.24
CA LYS A 265 27.35 -6.53 -4.61
C LYS A 265 26.50 -5.72 -3.64
N ILE A 266 26.82 -5.78 -2.35
CA ILE A 266 26.15 -4.99 -1.30
C ILE A 266 26.44 -3.51 -1.50
N ILE A 267 27.70 -3.15 -1.70
CA ILE A 267 28.09 -1.76 -1.98
C ILE A 267 27.34 -1.24 -3.21
N GLN A 268 27.25 -2.03 -4.28
CA GLN A 268 26.52 -1.63 -5.47
C GLN A 268 25.01 -1.46 -5.19
N SER A 269 24.42 -2.34 -4.38
CA SER A 269 23.01 -2.23 -3.98
C SER A 269 22.74 -0.93 -3.22
N PHE A 270 23.60 -0.57 -2.26
CA PHE A 270 23.48 0.69 -1.52
C PHE A 270 23.72 1.92 -2.40
N LYS A 271 24.64 1.85 -3.37
CA LYS A 271 24.80 2.92 -4.37
C LYS A 271 23.56 3.11 -5.25
N ASN A 272 22.88 2.02 -5.60
CA ASN A 272 21.63 2.08 -6.35
C ASN A 272 20.51 2.71 -5.50
N MET A 273 20.42 2.33 -4.22
CA MET A 273 19.49 2.93 -3.24
C MET A 273 19.74 4.43 -3.07
N HIS A 274 21.00 4.84 -2.93
CA HIS A 274 21.39 6.26 -2.88
C HIS A 274 21.01 7.01 -4.17
N SER A 275 21.26 6.42 -5.33
CA SER A 275 20.92 7.03 -6.62
C SER A 275 19.41 7.20 -6.80
N PHE A 276 18.62 6.25 -6.31
CA PHE A 276 17.16 6.35 -6.26
C PHE A 276 16.72 7.55 -5.41
N LEU A 277 17.27 7.72 -4.21
CA LEU A 277 16.98 8.91 -3.39
C LEU A 277 17.32 10.21 -4.10
N LEU A 278 18.50 10.29 -4.73
CA LEU A 278 18.87 11.50 -5.47
C LEU A 278 17.90 11.82 -6.62
N SER A 279 17.40 10.81 -7.33
CA SER A 279 16.40 11.05 -8.39
C SER A 279 15.10 11.61 -7.83
N GLN A 280 14.65 11.07 -6.70
CA GLN A 280 13.41 11.46 -6.04
C GLN A 280 13.51 12.89 -5.45
N SER A 281 14.67 13.27 -4.92
CA SER A 281 14.90 14.65 -4.48
C SER A 281 14.82 15.66 -5.65
N ARG A 282 15.31 15.28 -6.85
CA ARG A 282 15.20 16.13 -8.04
C ARG A 282 13.76 16.24 -8.55
N ASP A 283 13.00 15.16 -8.48
CA ASP A 283 11.58 15.16 -8.87
C ASP A 283 10.73 16.05 -7.95
N LEU A 284 11.05 16.07 -6.65
CA LEU A 284 10.46 17.02 -5.69
C LEU A 284 10.79 18.47 -6.03
N GLU A 285 12.05 18.78 -6.34
CA GLU A 285 12.47 20.13 -6.73
C GLU A 285 11.75 20.62 -7.98
N LYS A 286 11.55 19.74 -8.96
CA LYS A 286 10.77 20.04 -10.16
C LYS A 286 9.30 20.35 -9.81
N THR A 287 8.69 19.52 -8.96
CA THR A 287 7.32 19.72 -8.48
C THR A 287 7.17 21.05 -7.74
N ARG A 288 8.18 21.45 -6.95
CA ARG A 288 8.24 22.75 -6.26
C ARG A 288 8.21 23.90 -7.26
N MET A 289 9.01 23.83 -8.32
CA MET A 289 9.06 24.85 -9.36
C MET A 289 7.72 24.98 -10.09
N ASP A 290 7.08 23.86 -10.41
CA ASP A 290 5.77 23.84 -11.07
C ASP A 290 4.68 24.45 -10.18
N ARG A 291 4.66 24.12 -8.89
CA ARG A 291 3.72 24.71 -7.92
C ARG A 291 3.96 26.21 -7.72
N MET A 292 5.22 26.65 -7.66
CA MET A 292 5.58 28.07 -7.58
C MET A 292 5.08 28.83 -8.81
N ASN A 293 5.33 28.31 -10.01
CA ASN A 293 4.85 28.92 -11.26
C ASN A 293 3.33 29.02 -11.30
N HIS A 294 2.62 27.98 -10.84
CA HIS A 294 1.17 28.00 -10.71
C HIS A 294 0.68 29.09 -9.75
N LEU A 295 1.29 29.20 -8.56
CA LEU A 295 0.96 30.22 -7.57
C LEU A 295 1.21 31.64 -8.09
N LEU A 296 2.33 31.87 -8.78
CA LEU A 296 2.64 33.15 -9.43
C LEU A 296 1.59 33.50 -10.49
N THR A 297 1.18 32.51 -11.29
CA THR A 297 0.13 32.69 -12.32
C THR A 297 -1.23 33.05 -11.68
N LEU A 298 -1.61 32.37 -10.60
CA LEU A 298 -2.84 32.69 -9.86
C LEU A 298 -2.79 34.06 -9.19
N ASN A 299 -1.62 34.45 -8.67
CA ASN A 299 -1.39 35.74 -8.05
C ASN A 299 -1.51 36.86 -9.10
N ASP A 300 -0.87 36.67 -10.26
CA ASP A 300 -1.01 37.56 -11.42
C ASP A 300 -2.47 37.72 -11.84
N LEU A 301 -3.23 36.63 -11.96
CA LEU A 301 -4.65 36.69 -12.31
C LEU A 301 -5.49 37.45 -11.27
N ARG A 302 -5.18 37.27 -9.98
CA ARG A 302 -5.93 37.87 -8.86
C ARG A 302 -5.68 39.36 -8.72
N TYR A 303 -4.44 39.81 -8.92
CA TYR A 303 -4.07 41.20 -8.64
C TYR A 303 -3.86 42.06 -9.89
N LYS A 304 -3.57 41.51 -11.09
CA LYS A 304 -3.51 42.31 -12.33
C LYS A 304 -4.86 42.86 -12.79
N GLN A 305 -5.99 42.31 -12.36
CA GLN A 305 -7.32 42.89 -12.66
C GLN A 305 -7.65 44.13 -11.81
N SER A 306 -6.88 44.41 -10.76
CA SER A 306 -7.13 45.54 -9.86
C SER A 306 -6.58 46.86 -10.39
N ASP A 307 -5.58 46.82 -11.28
CA ASP A 307 -4.96 48.02 -11.86
C ASP A 307 -5.76 48.62 -13.04
N ASN A 308 -6.83 47.95 -13.50
CA ASN A 308 -7.69 48.44 -14.58
C ASN A 308 -9.02 49.05 -14.11
N LYS A 309 -9.14 49.43 -12.83
CA LYS A 309 -10.26 50.27 -12.33
C LYS A 309 -9.92 51.77 -12.39
N GLY A 310 -9.22 52.20 -13.44
CA GLY A 310 -8.88 53.61 -13.70
C GLY A 310 -9.66 54.25 -14.85
N THR A 311 -10.32 53.49 -15.72
CA THR A 311 -11.19 54.04 -16.76
C THR A 311 -12.62 54.08 -16.26
N SER A 312 -12.91 55.15 -15.50
CA SER A 312 -14.27 55.56 -15.15
C SER A 312 -15.16 55.49 -16.39
N THR A 313 -16.33 54.85 -16.29
CA THR A 313 -17.41 54.87 -17.30
C THR A 313 -17.75 56.30 -17.77
N SER A 314 -17.39 57.32 -16.98
CA SER A 314 -17.44 58.72 -17.36
C SER A 314 -16.53 59.08 -18.54
N GLU A 315 -15.36 58.47 -18.71
CA GLU A 315 -14.44 58.77 -19.83
C GLU A 315 -14.89 58.10 -21.14
N MET A 316 -15.47 56.90 -21.06
CA MET A 316 -16.06 56.23 -22.24
C MET A 316 -17.27 57.01 -22.78
N MET A 317 -18.14 57.53 -21.91
CA MET A 317 -19.27 58.38 -22.31
C MET A 317 -18.80 59.70 -22.94
N ARG A 318 -17.76 60.33 -22.38
CA ARG A 318 -17.21 61.60 -22.89
C ARG A 318 -16.53 61.45 -24.26
N LYS A 319 -15.95 60.28 -24.55
CA LYS A 319 -15.34 59.98 -25.85
C LYS A 319 -16.39 59.73 -26.94
N HIS A 320 -17.50 59.06 -26.61
CA HIS A 320 -18.62 58.89 -27.54
C HIS A 320 -19.37 60.20 -27.82
N GLN A 321 -19.52 61.08 -26.81
CA GLN A 321 -20.20 62.35 -27.00
C GLN A 321 -19.41 63.33 -27.89
N LYS A 322 -18.07 63.26 -27.88
CA LYS A 322 -17.21 64.03 -28.78
C LYS A 322 -17.28 63.55 -30.24
N GLN A 323 -17.42 62.24 -30.46
CA GLN A 323 -17.57 61.70 -31.81
C GLN A 323 -18.90 62.09 -32.47
N PHE A 324 -19.97 62.27 -31.70
CA PHE A 324 -21.26 62.73 -32.23
C PHE A 324 -21.31 64.23 -32.55
N THR A 325 -20.42 65.05 -31.95
CA THR A 325 -20.39 66.50 -32.20
C THR A 325 -19.47 66.91 -33.34
N ASP A 326 -18.53 66.04 -33.76
CA ASP A 326 -17.62 66.31 -34.88
C ASP A 326 -18.17 65.79 -36.24
N ASP A 327 -19.27 65.03 -36.23
CA ASP A 327 -19.95 64.49 -37.42
C ASP A 327 -21.25 65.27 -37.79
N MET A 328 -21.48 66.44 -37.21
CA MET A 328 -22.47 67.45 -37.64
C MET A 328 -21.76 68.76 -37.95
#